data_AF-A0A7J8SUU0-F1
#
_entry.id   AF-A0A7J8SUU0-F1
#
_cell.length_a   1.000
_cell.length_b   1.000
_cell.length_c   1.000
_cell.angle_alpha   90.00
_cell.angle_beta   90.00
_cell.angle_gamma   90.00
#
_symmetry.space_group_name_H-M   'P 1'
#
loop_
_entity.id
_entity.type
_entity.pdbx_description
1 polymer ?
#
loop_
_entity_poly.entity_id
_entity_poly.type
_entity_poly.pdbx_seq_one_letter_code
_entity_poly.pdbx_strand_id
1 'polypeptide(L)'
;MSAMASLLFHLLCCLTVFWLLPLPSHSADPDPLQDFCVANLSASISVNGFPCKPASEVTSDDFFFDGFTQEGNTTNAFASFLTPGNVLSFPGLNTLGISMNRVDFAPGGINPPHSHPRASEVGVVIEGKLLVGFVTTNNVYYSKVLTAGHMF
;
A
#
# COMPACT_ATOMS: atom_id res chain seq x y z
N MET A 1 -14.93 -55.32 1.34
CA MET A 1 -15.12 -54.40 2.49
C MET A 1 -13.85 -53.64 2.87
N SER A 2 -12.64 -54.24 2.85
CA SER A 2 -11.39 -53.54 3.23
C SER A 2 -10.92 -52.46 2.25
N ALA A 3 -11.07 -52.66 0.94
CA ALA A 3 -10.63 -51.68 -0.08
C ALA A 3 -11.42 -50.36 -0.02
N MET A 4 -12.72 -50.43 0.25
CA MET A 4 -13.59 -49.25 0.35
C MET A 4 -13.27 -48.43 1.62
N ALA A 5 -12.98 -49.12 2.73
CA ALA A 5 -12.55 -48.47 3.97
C ALA A 5 -11.18 -47.80 3.83
N SER A 6 -10.24 -48.44 3.12
CA SER A 6 -8.94 -47.84 2.80
C SER A 6 -9.10 -46.58 1.95
N LEU A 7 -9.93 -46.61 0.91
CA LEU A 7 -10.17 -45.44 0.07
C LEU A 7 -10.79 -44.26 0.84
N LEU A 8 -11.78 -44.55 1.70
CA LEU A 8 -12.39 -43.55 2.58
C LEU A 8 -11.37 -42.93 3.54
N PHE A 9 -10.47 -43.74 4.10
CA PHE A 9 -9.42 -43.25 5.00
C PHE A 9 -8.44 -42.31 4.28
N HIS A 10 -7.98 -42.67 3.08
CA HIS A 10 -7.09 -41.81 2.29
C HIS A 10 -7.79 -40.50 1.88
N LEU A 11 -9.06 -40.57 1.48
CA LEU A 11 -9.86 -39.38 1.16
C LEU A 11 -10.00 -38.46 2.38
N LEU A 12 -10.28 -39.03 3.56
CA LEU A 12 -10.38 -38.29 4.81
C LEU A 12 -9.05 -37.60 5.15
N CYS A 13 -7.92 -38.31 5.02
CA CYS A 13 -6.59 -37.73 5.20
C CYS A 13 -6.29 -36.60 4.21
N CYS A 14 -6.67 -36.73 2.93
CA CYS A 14 -6.48 -35.65 1.96
C CYS A 14 -7.33 -34.41 2.30
N LEU A 15 -8.57 -34.60 2.73
CA LEU A 15 -9.46 -33.51 3.14
C LEU A 15 -8.97 -32.81 4.41
N THR A 16 -8.46 -33.56 5.40
CA THR A 16 -7.88 -32.94 6.60
C THR A 16 -6.60 -32.17 6.29
N VAL A 17 -5.72 -32.69 5.42
CA VAL A 17 -4.55 -31.95 4.96
C VAL A 17 -4.96 -30.65 4.25
N PHE A 18 -5.95 -30.70 3.35
CA PHE A 18 -6.44 -29.51 2.65
C PHE A 18 -7.05 -28.45 3.58
N TRP A 19 -7.78 -28.88 4.62
CA TRP A 19 -8.33 -27.98 5.66
C TRP A 19 -7.27 -27.39 6.60
N LEU A 20 -6.16 -28.10 6.82
CA LEU A 20 -5.08 -27.68 7.72
C LEU A 20 -3.99 -26.87 7.00
N LEU A 21 -3.97 -26.85 5.67
CA LEU A 21 -3.10 -25.94 4.94
C LEU A 21 -3.52 -24.51 5.27
N PRO A 22 -2.65 -23.70 5.90
CA PRO A 22 -2.97 -22.30 6.12
C PRO A 22 -3.18 -21.68 4.75
N LEU A 23 -4.41 -21.21 4.48
CA LEU A 23 -4.63 -20.35 3.33
C LEU A 23 -3.67 -19.17 3.51
N PRO A 24 -2.78 -18.89 2.56
CA PRO A 24 -1.94 -17.71 2.65
C PRO A 24 -2.88 -16.50 2.77
N SER A 25 -2.86 -15.86 3.93
CA SER A 25 -3.55 -14.59 4.10
C SER A 25 -2.77 -13.56 3.28
N HIS A 26 -3.21 -13.34 2.04
CA HIS A 26 -2.68 -12.29 1.18
C HIS A 26 -3.16 -10.95 1.72
N SER A 27 -2.49 -10.47 2.77
CA SER A 27 -2.79 -9.17 3.40
C SER A 27 -2.02 -8.02 2.76
N ALA A 28 -1.10 -8.32 1.84
CA ALA A 28 -0.30 -7.36 1.09
C ALA A 28 -0.60 -7.48 -0.41
N ASP A 29 -0.05 -6.56 -1.19
CA ASP A 29 -0.20 -6.53 -2.63
C ASP A 29 0.37 -7.83 -3.28
N PRO A 30 -0.29 -8.40 -4.30
CA PRO A 30 0.24 -9.55 -5.03
C PRO A 30 1.54 -9.22 -5.77
N ASP A 31 2.46 -10.19 -5.85
CA ASP A 31 3.69 -10.05 -6.63
C ASP A 31 3.38 -9.84 -8.13
N PRO A 32 4.16 -8.99 -8.83
CA PRO A 32 3.99 -8.78 -10.26
C PRO A 32 4.38 -10.04 -11.05
N LEU A 33 3.65 -10.32 -12.15
CA LEU A 33 3.89 -11.47 -13.03
C LEU A 33 4.64 -11.11 -14.31
N GLN A 34 5.01 -9.84 -14.47
CA GLN A 34 5.71 -9.27 -15.61
C GLN A 34 6.41 -7.96 -15.18
N ASP A 35 7.29 -7.43 -16.03
CA ASP A 35 8.09 -6.23 -15.72
C ASP A 35 7.24 -5.01 -15.38
N PHE A 36 6.11 -4.80 -16.07
CA PHE A 36 5.20 -3.69 -15.82
C PHE A 36 3.74 -4.02 -16.18
N CYS A 37 2.81 -3.33 -15.51
CA CYS A 37 1.39 -3.33 -15.84
C CYS A 37 0.80 -1.96 -15.52
N VAL A 38 1.12 -0.93 -16.32
CA VAL A 38 0.62 0.44 -16.09
C VAL A 38 -0.91 0.44 -16.00
N ALA A 39 -1.48 0.97 -14.91
CA ALA A 39 -2.93 0.93 -14.69
C ALA A 39 -3.71 1.67 -15.78
N ASN A 40 -4.68 0.99 -16.38
CA ASN A 40 -5.71 1.61 -17.22
C ASN A 40 -6.87 2.07 -16.34
N LEU A 41 -6.78 3.31 -15.85
CA LEU A 41 -7.80 3.91 -14.97
C LEU A 41 -9.14 4.17 -15.67
N SER A 42 -9.21 4.06 -17.00
CA SER A 42 -10.43 4.24 -17.80
C SER A 42 -11.05 2.92 -18.24
N ALA A 43 -10.52 1.77 -17.79
CA ALA A 43 -11.09 0.47 -18.13
C ALA A 43 -12.49 0.30 -17.55
N SER A 44 -13.39 -0.30 -18.34
CA SER A 44 -14.77 -0.61 -17.90
C SER A 44 -14.85 -1.86 -17.03
N ILE A 45 -13.85 -2.74 -17.10
CA ILE A 45 -13.76 -3.96 -16.32
C ILE A 45 -13.09 -3.64 -14.98
N SER A 46 -13.68 -4.13 -13.90
CA SER A 46 -13.10 -4.05 -12.56
C SER A 46 -12.48 -5.40 -12.17
N VAL A 47 -11.28 -5.34 -11.60
CA VAL A 47 -10.52 -6.48 -11.06
C VAL A 47 -9.93 -6.11 -9.70
N ASN A 48 -9.29 -7.04 -9.00
CA ASN A 48 -8.45 -6.66 -7.86
C ASN A 48 -7.23 -5.87 -8.37
N GLY A 49 -7.13 -4.58 -7.99
CA GLY A 49 -6.19 -3.64 -8.61
C GLY A 49 -6.80 -2.99 -9.86
N PHE A 50 -6.01 -2.87 -10.93
CA PHE A 50 -6.43 -2.24 -12.18
C PHE A 50 -6.02 -3.08 -13.40
N PRO A 51 -6.86 -3.16 -14.45
CA PRO A 51 -6.43 -3.71 -15.74
C PRO A 51 -5.21 -2.95 -16.28
N CYS A 52 -4.32 -3.61 -17.01
CA CYS A 52 -3.15 -2.97 -17.61
C CYS A 52 -3.51 -2.23 -18.90
N LYS A 53 -2.83 -1.12 -19.18
CA LYS A 53 -2.73 -0.49 -20.51
C LYS A 53 -2.02 -1.45 -21.49
N PRO A 54 -2.38 -1.47 -22.79
CA PRO A 54 -1.64 -2.26 -23.78
C PRO A 54 -0.17 -1.82 -23.83
N ALA A 55 0.76 -2.79 -23.88
CA ALA A 55 2.19 -2.50 -23.89
C ALA A 55 2.62 -1.60 -25.07
N SER A 56 1.89 -1.65 -26.19
CA SER A 56 2.10 -0.78 -27.36
C SER A 56 1.78 0.70 -27.13
N GLU A 57 1.02 1.02 -26.08
CA GLU A 57 0.64 2.39 -25.74
C GLU A 57 1.47 2.94 -24.56
N VAL A 58 2.25 2.09 -23.90
CA VAL A 58 3.11 2.48 -22.77
C VAL A 58 4.27 3.33 -23.27
N THR A 59 4.59 4.38 -22.52
CA THR A 59 5.64 5.36 -22.82
C THR A 59 6.57 5.55 -21.62
N SER A 60 7.69 6.23 -21.82
CA SER A 60 8.59 6.58 -20.71
C SER A 60 7.91 7.39 -19.62
N ASP A 61 6.98 8.28 -19.99
CA ASP A 61 6.27 9.15 -19.03
C ASP A 61 5.39 8.35 -18.06
N ASP A 62 4.99 7.12 -18.41
CA ASP A 62 4.24 6.24 -17.50
C ASP A 62 5.07 5.77 -16.29
N PHE A 63 6.39 6.01 -16.28
CA PHE A 63 7.33 5.58 -15.24
C PHE A 63 8.00 6.72 -14.47
N PHE A 64 7.66 7.98 -14.75
CA PHE A 64 8.20 9.13 -14.02
C PHE A 64 7.07 9.93 -13.39
N PHE A 65 7.29 10.37 -12.16
CA PHE A 65 6.30 11.12 -11.38
C PHE A 65 6.95 12.37 -10.80
N ASP A 66 6.42 13.53 -11.15
CA ASP A 66 6.86 14.85 -10.70
C ASP A 66 5.87 15.52 -9.73
N GLY A 67 4.82 14.80 -9.31
CA GLY A 67 3.75 15.36 -8.48
C GLY A 67 4.21 15.84 -7.09
N PHE A 68 5.41 15.47 -6.64
CA PHE A 68 5.99 15.95 -5.38
C PHE A 68 6.90 17.19 -5.53
N THR A 69 7.02 17.76 -6.72
CA THR A 69 7.86 18.95 -6.96
C THR A 69 7.36 20.20 -6.26
N GLN A 70 6.07 20.28 -5.92
CA GLN A 70 5.46 21.45 -5.29
C GLN A 70 4.94 21.13 -3.89
N GLU A 71 5.02 22.11 -3.01
CA GLU A 71 4.39 22.09 -1.69
C GLU A 71 2.87 22.14 -1.80
N GLY A 72 2.19 21.37 -0.96
CA GLY A 72 0.74 21.42 -0.82
C GLY A 72 0.24 22.68 -0.13
N ASN A 73 -1.00 23.09 -0.42
CA ASN A 73 -1.61 24.25 0.23
C ASN A 73 -2.06 23.92 1.67
N THR A 74 -1.30 24.42 2.64
CA THR A 74 -1.55 24.26 4.07
C THR A 74 -2.49 25.32 4.66
N THR A 75 -3.09 26.20 3.84
CA THR A 75 -4.11 27.17 4.29
C THR A 75 -5.48 26.49 4.42
N ASN A 76 -5.58 25.55 5.36
CA ASN A 76 -6.79 24.76 5.64
C ASN A 76 -6.92 24.46 7.14
N ALA A 77 -8.04 23.86 7.54
CA ALA A 77 -8.39 23.64 8.95
C ALA A 77 -7.37 22.79 9.73
N PHE A 78 -6.61 21.94 9.05
CA PHE A 78 -5.59 21.08 9.66
C PHE A 78 -4.17 21.65 9.53
N ALA A 79 -3.99 22.74 8.77
CA ALA A 79 -2.68 23.30 8.49
C ALA A 79 -1.68 22.27 7.92
N SER A 80 -2.18 21.25 7.21
CA SER A 80 -1.40 20.22 6.55
C SER A 80 -1.99 19.86 5.19
N PHE A 81 -1.19 19.35 4.26
CA PHE A 81 -1.69 18.90 2.96
C PHE A 81 -0.99 17.60 2.55
N LEU A 82 -1.77 16.62 2.09
CA LEU A 82 -1.27 15.35 1.56
C LEU A 82 -1.34 15.38 0.04
N THR A 83 -0.19 15.25 -0.60
CA THR A 83 -0.07 15.03 -2.03
C THR A 83 0.12 13.52 -2.28
N PRO A 84 -0.83 12.86 -2.97
CA PRO A 84 -0.78 11.41 -3.16
C PRO A 84 0.14 10.98 -4.30
N GLY A 85 0.92 9.93 -4.09
CA GLY A 85 1.71 9.21 -5.11
C GLY A 85 1.37 7.72 -5.07
N ASN A 86 0.10 7.42 -5.29
CA ASN A 86 -0.42 6.05 -5.37
C ASN A 86 -0.83 5.73 -6.81
N VAL A 87 -1.32 4.52 -7.07
CA VAL A 87 -1.70 4.07 -8.43
C VAL A 87 -2.71 4.99 -9.16
N LEU A 88 -3.51 5.78 -8.44
CA LEU A 88 -4.45 6.72 -9.06
C LEU A 88 -3.77 8.00 -9.58
N SER A 89 -2.68 8.44 -8.95
CA SER A 89 -1.89 9.60 -9.39
C SER A 89 -0.64 9.21 -10.18
N PHE A 90 -0.13 7.99 -9.99
CA PHE A 90 1.00 7.42 -10.69
C PHE A 90 0.69 5.97 -11.15
N PRO A 91 0.03 5.82 -12.31
CA PRO A 91 -0.43 4.51 -12.82
C PRO A 91 0.67 3.47 -13.04
N GLY A 92 1.93 3.90 -13.22
CA GLY A 92 3.09 3.02 -13.33
C GLY A 92 3.34 2.14 -12.11
N LEU A 93 2.79 2.48 -10.94
CA LEU A 93 2.95 1.72 -9.69
C LEU A 93 2.10 0.44 -9.63
N ASN A 94 1.15 0.26 -10.54
CA ASN A 94 0.23 -0.87 -10.50
C ASN A 94 1.01 -2.20 -10.54
N THR A 95 0.62 -3.15 -9.69
CA THR A 95 1.28 -4.45 -9.42
C THR A 95 2.64 -4.40 -8.71
N LEU A 96 3.24 -3.22 -8.48
CA LEU A 96 4.60 -3.12 -7.95
C LEU A 96 4.70 -3.11 -6.41
N GLY A 97 3.56 -3.11 -5.71
CA GLY A 97 3.51 -3.21 -4.25
C GLY A 97 4.06 -2.00 -3.48
N ILE A 98 4.23 -0.85 -4.14
CA ILE A 98 4.75 0.38 -3.55
C ILE A 98 3.88 1.59 -3.87
N SER A 99 3.88 2.56 -2.97
CA SER A 99 3.33 3.90 -3.16
C SER A 99 4.07 4.89 -2.27
N MET A 100 3.90 6.18 -2.52
CA MET A 100 4.52 7.23 -1.73
C MET A 100 3.51 8.36 -1.55
N ASN A 101 3.64 9.13 -0.47
CA ASN A 101 2.91 10.40 -0.33
C ASN A 101 3.90 11.47 0.13
N ARG A 102 3.64 12.72 -0.23
CA ARG A 102 4.27 13.90 0.37
C ARG A 102 3.27 14.56 1.31
N VAL A 103 3.69 14.93 2.51
CA VAL A 103 2.85 15.67 3.44
C VAL A 103 3.56 16.95 3.88
N ASP A 104 2.95 18.09 3.61
CA ASP A 104 3.45 19.41 4.00
C ASP A 104 2.67 19.92 5.21
N PHE A 105 3.35 20.60 6.14
CA PHE A 105 2.77 21.12 7.38
C PHE A 105 3.13 22.60 7.56
N ALA A 106 2.13 23.44 7.82
CA ALA A 106 2.35 24.76 8.39
C ALA A 106 2.62 24.67 9.90
N PRO A 107 3.19 25.70 10.54
CA PRO A 107 3.42 25.70 11.99
C PRO A 107 2.14 25.40 12.79
N GLY A 108 2.20 24.37 13.64
CA GLY A 108 1.06 23.90 14.43
C GLY A 108 0.08 23.00 13.67
N GLY A 109 0.35 22.67 12.41
CA GLY A 109 -0.47 21.77 11.61
C GLY A 109 -0.41 20.31 12.07
N ILE A 110 -1.45 19.55 11.72
CA ILE A 110 -1.64 18.17 12.15
C ILE A 110 -2.18 17.31 11.00
N ASN A 111 -1.54 16.16 10.77
CA ASN A 111 -2.16 15.05 10.07
C ASN A 111 -2.85 14.21 11.16
N PRO A 112 -4.19 14.23 11.25
CA PRO A 112 -4.91 13.68 12.40
C PRO A 112 -4.67 12.17 12.56
N PRO A 113 -5.00 11.58 13.73
CA PRO A 113 -4.93 10.14 13.92
C PRO A 113 -5.67 9.38 12.82
N HIS A 114 -4.96 8.49 12.12
CA HIS A 114 -5.46 7.70 10.99
C HIS A 114 -4.80 6.31 10.96
N SER A 115 -5.18 5.48 9.99
CA SER A 115 -4.61 4.14 9.80
C SER A 115 -4.47 3.79 8.32
N HIS A 116 -3.54 2.87 8.01
CA HIS A 116 -3.36 2.27 6.71
C HIS A 116 -3.77 0.79 6.78
N PRO A 117 -4.97 0.41 6.28
CA PRO A 117 -5.51 -0.93 6.52
C PRO A 117 -4.79 -2.05 5.75
N ARG A 118 -3.91 -1.71 4.80
CA ARG A 118 -3.26 -2.68 3.89
C ARG A 118 -1.77 -2.44 3.67
N ALA A 119 -1.15 -1.53 4.42
CA ALA A 119 0.26 -1.19 4.23
C ALA A 119 0.90 -0.77 5.55
N SER A 120 2.19 -1.09 5.70
CA SER A 120 3.06 -0.38 6.65
C SER A 120 3.50 0.94 6.00
N GLU A 121 3.83 1.93 6.83
CA GLU A 121 4.37 3.21 6.39
C GLU A 121 5.83 3.33 6.85
N VAL A 122 6.67 3.91 6.00
CA VAL A 122 7.98 4.42 6.37
C VAL A 122 8.07 5.86 5.89
N GLY A 123 8.53 6.76 6.75
CA GLY A 123 8.63 8.18 6.44
C GLY A 123 10.00 8.74 6.79
N VAL A 124 10.43 9.76 6.04
CA VAL A 124 11.63 10.55 6.35
C VAL A 124 11.24 12.01 6.39
N VAL A 125 11.61 12.70 7.46
CA VAL A 125 11.42 14.15 7.53
C VAL A 125 12.43 14.82 6.58
N ILE A 126 11.93 15.57 5.60
CA ILE A 126 12.79 16.28 4.64
C ILE A 126 13.21 17.65 5.20
N GLU A 127 12.28 18.36 5.85
CA GLU A 127 12.50 19.69 6.40
C GLU A 127 11.73 19.88 7.72
N GLY A 128 12.22 20.76 8.58
CA GLY A 128 11.54 21.18 9.80
C GLY A 128 11.64 20.19 10.95
N LYS A 129 10.63 20.21 11.83
CA LYS A 129 10.51 19.34 13.01
C LYS A 129 9.06 18.86 13.16
N LEU A 130 8.87 17.56 13.33
CA LEU A 130 7.55 16.95 13.44
C LEU A 130 7.49 16.03 14.66
N LEU A 131 6.45 16.17 15.49
CA LEU A 131 6.12 15.15 16.47
C LEU A 131 5.39 14.02 15.75
N VAL A 132 6.04 12.86 15.64
CA VAL A 132 5.45 11.66 15.02
C VAL A 132 5.22 10.62 16.10
N GLY A 133 4.13 9.87 15.98
CA GLY A 133 3.87 8.73 16.85
C GLY A 133 2.81 7.78 16.31
N PHE A 134 2.79 6.57 16.85
CA PHE A 134 1.81 5.53 16.53
C PHE A 134 1.26 4.92 17.82
N VAL A 135 0.05 4.37 17.73
CA VAL A 135 -0.63 3.69 18.83
C VAL A 135 -0.77 2.21 18.47
N THR A 136 -0.30 1.34 19.36
CA THR A 136 -0.43 -0.11 19.17
C THR A 136 -1.84 -0.59 19.48
N THR A 137 -2.17 -1.83 19.08
CA THR A 137 -3.46 -2.47 19.42
C THR A 137 -3.68 -2.67 20.92
N ASN A 138 -2.61 -2.59 21.73
CA ASN A 138 -2.68 -2.57 23.19
C ASN A 138 -2.82 -1.15 23.78
N ASN A 139 -3.18 -0.16 22.94
CA ASN A 139 -3.32 1.25 23.31
C ASN A 139 -2.05 1.90 23.91
N VAL A 140 -0.87 1.39 23.55
CA VAL A 140 0.41 2.01 23.93
C VAL A 140 0.82 3.02 22.86
N TYR A 141 1.03 4.27 23.27
CA TYR A 141 1.49 5.37 22.42
C TYR A 141 3.02 5.49 22.45
N TYR A 142 3.64 5.49 21.27
CA TYR A 142 5.06 5.75 21.08
C TYR A 142 5.23 7.00 20.23
N SER A 143 6.11 7.92 20.63
CA SER A 143 6.34 9.15 19.87
C SER A 143 7.73 9.74 20.05
N LYS A 144 8.12 10.56 19.07
CA LYS A 144 9.38 11.29 19.06
C LYS A 144 9.26 12.55 18.20
N VAL A 145 9.95 13.61 18.60
CA VAL A 145 10.17 14.76 17.71
C VAL A 145 11.28 14.40 16.73
N LEU A 146 10.92 14.30 15.46
CA LEU A 146 11.81 14.04 14.34
C LEU A 146 12.25 15.35 13.71
N THR A 147 13.42 15.34 13.08
CA THR A 147 14.02 16.48 12.37
C THR A 147 14.53 15.98 11.02
N ALA A 148 14.93 16.88 10.12
CA ALA A 148 15.42 16.52 8.79
C ALA A 148 16.41 15.31 8.81
N GLY A 149 16.14 14.32 7.95
CA GLY A 149 16.90 13.07 7.84
C GLY A 149 16.51 11.96 8.82
N HIS A 150 15.70 12.24 9.85
CA HIS A 150 15.18 11.18 10.73
C HIS A 150 14.05 10.41 10.05
N MET A 151 14.04 9.09 10.28
CA MET A 151 13.00 8.16 9.83
C MET A 151 12.12 7.66 10.97
N PHE A 152 10.93 7.15 10.63
CA PHE A 152 10.04 6.41 11.52
C PHE A 152 9.40 5.23 10.79
#